data_AF-A0A3B0WS14-F1
#
_entry.id   AF-A0A3B0WS14-F1
#
_cell.length_a   1.000
_cell.length_b   1.000
_cell.length_c   1.000
_cell.angle_alpha   90.00
_cell.angle_beta   90.00
_cell.angle_gamma   90.00
#
_symmetry.space_group_name_H-M   'P 1'
#
loop_
_entity.id
_entity.type
_entity.pdbx_description
1 polymer ?
#
loop_
_entity_poly.entity_id
_entity_poly.type
_entity_poly.pdbx_seq_one_letter_code
_entity_poly.pdbx_strand_id
1 'polypeptide(L)'
;MAAKSCGVNCDEGRKIGCKTYCCRLLVRLTPEEMLPTNDGSISKGFIDKDEDGYCMHFDRNNFNCAIWNKRPEICRKYDCNTDYLLQIAIRKSFNNIVDLTTLANTVKVEKEDYILIPYSSCE
;
A
#
# COMPACT_ATOMS: atom_id res chain seq x y z
N MET A 1 9.61 -29.24 -4.18
CA MET A 1 9.16 -28.40 -3.05
C MET A 1 8.96 -26.99 -3.59
N ALA A 2 7.77 -26.43 -3.49
CA ALA A 2 7.53 -25.05 -3.95
C ALA A 2 8.34 -24.08 -3.10
N ALA A 3 9.04 -23.13 -3.73
CA ALA A 3 9.78 -22.09 -3.03
C ALA A 3 8.83 -21.33 -2.09
N LYS A 4 9.25 -21.12 -0.84
CA LYS A 4 8.48 -20.34 0.14
C LYS A 4 8.38 -18.90 -0.36
N SER A 5 7.18 -18.33 -0.41
CA SER A 5 6.97 -16.92 -0.74
C SER A 5 7.06 -16.07 0.54
N CYS A 6 7.80 -14.96 0.47
CA CYS A 6 8.03 -14.05 1.62
C CYS A 6 7.29 -12.71 1.50
N GLY A 7 6.34 -12.60 0.57
CA GLY A 7 5.54 -11.41 0.31
C GLY A 7 5.58 -11.00 -1.17
N VAL A 8 4.84 -9.95 -1.52
CA VAL A 8 4.76 -9.45 -2.90
C VAL A 8 6.10 -8.84 -3.34
N ASN A 9 6.47 -9.05 -4.60
CA ASN A 9 7.60 -8.39 -5.24
C ASN A 9 7.19 -6.97 -5.65
N CYS A 10 7.55 -6.00 -4.82
CA CYS A 10 7.19 -4.61 -5.06
C CYS A 10 7.80 -4.05 -6.35
N ASP A 11 9.00 -4.49 -6.74
CA ASP A 11 9.68 -4.00 -7.94
C ASP A 11 8.94 -4.42 -9.20
N GLU A 12 8.50 -5.68 -9.27
CA GLU A 12 7.64 -6.17 -10.35
C GLU A 12 6.27 -5.49 -10.33
N GLY A 13 5.68 -5.30 -9.14
CA GLY A 13 4.41 -4.59 -9.00
C GLY A 13 4.45 -3.16 -9.57
N ARG A 14 5.57 -2.46 -9.41
CA ARG A 14 5.74 -1.10 -9.95
C ARG A 14 5.82 -1.09 -11.47
N LYS A 15 6.49 -2.07 -12.09
CA LYS A 15 6.53 -2.24 -13.55
C LYS A 15 5.14 -2.47 -14.14
N ILE A 16 4.26 -3.10 -13.37
CA ILE A 16 2.86 -3.37 -13.72
C ILE A 16 1.93 -2.17 -13.45
N GLY A 17 2.43 -1.11 -12.78
CA GLY A 17 1.71 0.14 -12.61
C GLY A 17 1.04 0.30 -11.24
N CYS A 18 1.40 -0.48 -10.22
CA CYS A 18 0.85 -0.30 -8.87
C CYS A 18 1.18 1.07 -8.26
N LYS A 19 2.25 1.75 -8.74
CA LYS A 19 2.69 3.10 -8.32
C LYS A 19 2.79 3.26 -6.79
N THR A 20 3.14 2.18 -6.10
CA THR A 20 3.27 2.16 -4.63
C THR A 20 1.97 2.58 -3.95
N TYR A 21 0.85 2.04 -4.46
CA TYR A 21 -0.50 2.26 -3.96
C TYR A 21 -0.65 2.06 -2.45
N CYS A 22 0.08 1.12 -1.86
CA CYS A 22 0.08 0.90 -0.41
C CYS A 22 0.48 2.16 0.38
N CYS A 23 1.37 3.01 -0.15
CA CYS A 23 1.73 4.29 0.47
C CYS A 23 0.61 5.33 0.37
N ARG A 24 -0.43 5.13 -0.45
CA ARG A 24 -1.62 5.98 -0.51
C ARG A 24 -2.73 5.55 0.47
N LEU A 25 -2.68 4.33 1.00
CA LEU A 25 -3.67 3.85 1.96
C LEU A 25 -3.61 4.61 3.29
N LEU A 26 -4.77 4.73 3.95
CA LEU A 26 -4.84 5.20 5.33
C LEU A 26 -4.50 4.02 6.25
N VAL A 27 -3.34 4.09 6.91
CA VAL A 27 -2.79 2.99 7.68
C VAL A 27 -2.87 3.28 9.16
N ARG A 28 -3.68 2.49 9.88
CA ARG A 28 -3.78 2.54 11.34
C ARG A 28 -2.65 1.73 11.99
N LEU A 29 -1.86 2.38 12.82
CA LEU A 29 -0.78 1.75 13.59
C LEU A 29 -1.34 0.93 14.75
N THR A 30 -0.60 -0.10 15.15
CA THR A 30 -0.89 -0.81 16.42
C THR A 30 -0.48 0.10 17.60
N PRO A 31 -1.04 -0.10 18.80
CA PRO A 31 -0.67 0.71 19.98
C PRO A 31 0.83 0.74 20.26
N GLU A 32 1.54 -0.36 19.98
CA GLU A 32 2.98 -0.51 20.20
C GLU A 32 3.83 0.27 19.18
N GLU A 33 3.27 0.56 18.00
CA GLU A 33 3.92 1.31 16.92
C GLU A 33 3.56 2.81 16.96
N MET A 34 2.65 3.24 17.85
CA MET A 34 2.29 4.64 18.03
C MET A 34 3.40 5.40 18.77
N LEU A 35 3.84 6.52 18.19
CA LEU A 35 4.82 7.39 18.85
C LEU A 35 4.14 8.19 19.96
N PRO A 36 4.73 8.28 21.17
CA PRO A 36 4.22 9.12 22.24
C PRO A 36 4.30 10.59 21.81
N THR A 37 3.35 11.39 22.28
CA THR A 37 3.36 12.84 22.09
C THR A 37 4.17 13.47 23.23
N ASN A 38 4.91 14.55 22.93
CA ASN A 38 5.75 15.21 23.94
C ASN A 38 4.92 15.98 24.98
N ASP A 39 3.68 16.31 24.67
CA ASP A 39 2.75 17.06 25.52
C ASP A 39 1.77 16.17 26.30
N GLY A 40 1.89 14.84 26.18
CA GLY A 40 1.03 13.88 26.86
C GLY A 40 -0.37 13.73 26.24
N SER A 41 -0.60 14.31 25.06
CA SER A 41 -1.82 14.12 24.28
C SER A 41 -1.91 12.71 23.66
N ILE A 42 -3.08 12.33 23.13
CA ILE A 42 -3.25 11.02 22.50
C ILE A 42 -2.36 10.92 21.26
N SER A 43 -1.52 9.88 21.19
CA SER A 43 -0.71 9.56 20.03
C SER A 43 -1.53 9.44 18.76
N LYS A 44 -1.01 10.00 17.66
CA LYS A 44 -1.58 9.78 16.33
C LYS A 44 -1.57 8.29 16.01
N GLY A 45 -2.76 7.72 15.81
CA GLY A 45 -2.91 6.29 15.53
C GLY A 45 -2.71 5.91 14.06
N PHE A 46 -2.26 6.82 13.21
CA PHE A 46 -2.12 6.61 11.77
C PHE A 46 -0.74 7.07 11.27
N ILE A 47 -0.25 6.44 10.21
CA ILE A 47 0.94 6.94 9.49
C ILE A 47 0.60 8.29 8.86
N ASP A 48 1.45 9.29 9.11
CA ASP A 48 1.28 10.63 8.56
C ASP A 48 1.38 10.62 7.01
N LYS A 49 0.60 11.52 6.41
CA LYS A 49 0.52 11.77 4.98
C LYS A 49 1.19 13.08 4.63
N ASP A 50 1.84 13.09 3.48
CA ASP A 50 2.35 14.31 2.86
C ASP A 50 1.25 14.97 2.01
N GLU A 51 1.50 16.18 1.52
CA GLU A 51 0.53 16.99 0.78
C GLU A 51 0.01 16.33 -0.51
N ASP A 52 0.82 15.45 -1.11
CA ASP A 52 0.48 14.69 -2.31
C ASP A 52 -0.29 13.38 -2.03
N GLY A 53 -0.65 13.13 -0.77
CA GLY A 53 -1.44 11.97 -0.34
C GLY A 53 -0.65 10.67 -0.21
N TYR A 54 0.66 10.67 -0.44
CA TYR A 54 1.53 9.56 -0.07
C TYR A 54 1.86 9.60 1.42
N CYS A 55 2.19 8.44 2.01
CA CYS A 55 2.70 8.42 3.38
C CYS A 55 4.08 9.08 3.44
N MET A 56 4.43 9.59 4.63
CA MET A 56 5.70 10.27 4.88
C MET A 56 6.96 9.44 4.56
N HIS A 57 6.83 8.13 4.35
CA HIS A 57 7.93 7.22 4.03
C HIS A 57 8.06 6.88 2.54
N PHE A 58 7.28 7.52 1.67
CA PHE A 58 7.37 7.31 0.23
C PHE A 58 8.63 7.99 -0.35
N ASP A 59 9.48 7.20 -0.99
CA ASP A 59 10.64 7.70 -1.73
C ASP A 59 10.20 8.09 -3.15
N ARG A 60 10.19 9.40 -3.41
CA ARG A 60 9.78 9.98 -4.70
C ARG A 60 10.78 9.75 -5.82
N ASN A 61 12.04 9.48 -5.50
CA ASN A 61 13.07 9.25 -6.52
C ASN A 61 12.99 7.83 -7.07
N ASN A 62 12.84 6.85 -6.17
CA ASN A 62 12.86 5.43 -6.52
C ASN A 62 11.45 4.82 -6.61
N PHE A 63 10.43 5.59 -6.24
CA PHE A 63 9.04 5.14 -6.11
C PHE A 63 8.92 3.95 -5.14
N ASN A 64 9.74 3.85 -4.11
CA ASN A 64 9.73 2.75 -3.15
C ASN A 64 9.32 3.22 -1.75
N CYS A 65 9.23 2.29 -0.80
CA CYS A 65 9.12 2.64 0.61
C CYS A 65 10.52 2.78 1.20
N ALA A 66 10.87 3.98 1.67
CA ALA A 66 12.18 4.28 2.24
C ALA A 66 12.49 3.47 3.51
N ILE A 67 11.46 2.92 4.16
CA ILE A 67 11.58 2.10 5.38
C ILE A 67 11.20 0.64 5.16
N TRP A 68 11.38 0.07 3.96
CA TRP A 68 10.89 -1.27 3.60
C TRP A 68 11.11 -2.35 4.67
N ASN A 69 12.32 -2.42 5.24
CA ASN A 69 12.71 -3.40 6.27
C ASN A 69 12.22 -3.07 7.68
N LYS A 70 11.78 -1.82 7.91
CA LYS A 70 11.25 -1.32 9.19
C LYS A 70 9.76 -0.96 9.10
N ARG A 71 9.08 -1.40 8.04
CA ARG A 71 7.65 -1.10 7.82
C ARG A 71 6.82 -1.50 9.03
N PRO A 72 5.79 -0.72 9.41
CA PRO A 72 4.85 -1.12 10.44
C PRO A 72 4.24 -2.50 10.18
N GLU A 73 3.77 -3.17 11.23
CA GLU A 73 3.23 -4.53 11.17
C GLU A 73 2.11 -4.65 10.14
N ILE A 74 1.18 -3.69 10.17
CA ILE A 74 0.06 -3.64 9.23
C ILE A 74 0.53 -3.49 7.77
N CYS A 75 1.61 -2.72 7.53
CA CYS A 75 2.21 -2.57 6.20
C CYS A 75 2.92 -3.85 5.74
N ARG A 76 3.43 -4.69 6.65
CA ARG A 76 4.02 -6.00 6.32
C ARG A 76 2.96 -7.04 6.00
N LYS A 77 1.79 -6.98 6.65
CA LYS A 77 0.67 -7.91 6.44
C LYS A 77 -0.16 -7.62 5.18
N TYR A 78 -0.06 -6.40 4.65
CA TYR A 78 -0.80 -6.00 3.46
C TYR A 78 -0.40 -6.82 2.22
N ASP A 79 -1.38 -7.48 1.58
CA ASP A 79 -1.22 -8.16 0.29
C ASP A 79 -2.01 -7.45 -0.82
N CYS A 80 -1.27 -6.87 -1.75
CA CYS A 80 -1.79 -6.16 -2.93
C CYS A 80 -2.76 -7.02 -3.75
N ASN A 81 -2.53 -8.33 -3.84
CA ASN A 81 -3.30 -9.23 -4.70
C ASN A 81 -4.73 -9.47 -4.19
N THR A 82 -5.03 -9.04 -2.96
CA THR A 82 -6.37 -9.12 -2.37
C THR A 82 -7.13 -7.80 -2.40
N ASP A 83 -6.50 -6.72 -2.86
CA ASP A 83 -7.06 -5.36 -2.79
C ASP A 83 -7.80 -5.00 -4.09
N TYR A 84 -9.13 -4.93 -4.01
CA TYR A 84 -9.97 -4.55 -5.15
C TYR A 84 -9.73 -3.11 -5.60
N LEU A 85 -9.52 -2.18 -4.67
CA LEU A 85 -9.31 -0.77 -5.03
C LEU A 85 -7.99 -0.59 -5.78
N LEU A 86 -6.97 -1.40 -5.47
CA LEU A 86 -5.75 -1.45 -6.29
C LEU A 86 -6.08 -1.85 -7.74
N GLN A 87 -6.95 -2.84 -7.95
CA GLN A 87 -7.32 -3.29 -9.30
C GLN A 87 -7.99 -2.18 -10.13
N ILE A 88 -8.71 -1.27 -9.48
CA ILE A 88 -9.26 -0.08 -10.12
C ILE A 88 -8.15 0.95 -10.37
N ALA A 89 -7.32 1.22 -9.35
CA ALA A 89 -6.25 2.22 -9.39
C ALA A 89 -5.19 1.97 -10.48
N ILE A 90 -4.90 0.70 -10.80
CA ILE A 90 -3.97 0.35 -11.89
C ILE A 90 -4.61 0.45 -13.28
N ARG A 91 -5.94 0.37 -13.39
CA ARG A 91 -6.68 0.40 -14.67
C ARG A 91 -7.19 1.78 -15.04
N LYS A 92 -7.45 2.63 -14.04
CA LYS A 92 -8.09 3.93 -14.21
C LYS A 92 -7.31 5.00 -13.46
N SER A 93 -7.18 6.16 -14.10
CA SER A 93 -6.66 7.35 -13.41
C SER A 93 -7.73 7.88 -12.46
N PHE A 94 -7.32 8.30 -11.28
CA PHE A 94 -8.18 8.90 -10.27
C PHE A 94 -7.45 10.06 -9.61
N ASN A 95 -8.19 11.06 -9.13
CA ASN A 95 -7.62 12.28 -8.55
C ASN A 95 -7.56 12.23 -7.02
N ASN A 96 -8.51 11.54 -6.39
CA ASN A 96 -8.59 11.40 -4.94
C ASN A 96 -9.33 10.12 -4.55
N ILE A 97 -9.44 9.84 -3.25
CA ILE A 97 -10.05 8.61 -2.75
C ILE A 97 -11.55 8.50 -3.08
N VAL A 98 -12.26 9.62 -3.19
CA VAL A 98 -13.69 9.64 -3.54
C VAL A 98 -13.87 9.19 -4.98
N ASP A 99 -13.07 9.74 -5.89
CA ASP A 99 -13.04 9.36 -7.31
C ASP A 99 -12.75 7.86 -7.49
N LEU A 100 -11.72 7.35 -6.79
CA LEU A 100 -11.41 5.91 -6.81
C LEU A 100 -12.58 5.04 -6.34
N THR A 101 -13.28 5.47 -5.28
CA THR A 101 -14.43 4.72 -4.73
C THR A 101 -15.62 4.74 -5.70
N THR A 102 -15.88 5.88 -6.35
CA THR A 102 -16.91 5.99 -7.39
C THR A 102 -16.59 5.10 -8.59
N LEU A 103 -15.33 5.07 -9.03
CA LEU A 103 -14.86 4.17 -10.08
C LEU A 103 -15.03 2.69 -9.68
N ALA A 104 -14.72 2.34 -8.43
CA ALA A 104 -14.87 0.97 -7.94
C ALA A 104 -16.32 0.47 -7.91
N ASN A 105 -17.28 1.37 -7.76
CA ASN A 105 -18.71 1.05 -7.80
C ASN A 105 -19.27 0.92 -9.23
N THR A 106 -18.58 1.49 -10.22
CA THR A 106 -19.05 1.52 -11.63
C THR A 106 -18.34 0.51 -12.51
N VAL A 107 -17.04 0.33 -12.29
CA VAL A 107 -16.23 -0.69 -12.93
C VAL A 107 -16.37 -1.97 -12.11
N LYS A 108 -16.73 -3.08 -12.76
CA LYS A 108 -16.63 -4.42 -12.16
C LYS A 108 -15.38 -5.10 -12.70
N VAL A 109 -14.54 -5.58 -11.80
CA VAL A 109 -13.39 -6.43 -12.13
C VAL A 109 -13.57 -7.73 -11.37
N GLU A 110 -13.79 -8.82 -12.10
CA GLU A 110 -13.88 -10.16 -11.51
C GLU A 110 -12.51 -10.61 -11.01
N LYS A 111 -12.47 -11.50 -10.01
CA LYS A 111 -11.20 -11.92 -9.37
C LYS A 111 -10.27 -12.62 -10.35
N GLU A 112 -10.84 -13.32 -11.32
CA GLU A 112 -10.14 -14.04 -12.38
C GLU A 112 -9.35 -13.07 -13.29
N ASP A 113 -9.82 -11.82 -13.40
CA ASP A 113 -9.19 -10.78 -14.20
C ASP A 113 -8.20 -9.94 -13.39
N TYR A 114 -7.94 -10.27 -12.13
CA TYR A 114 -7.00 -9.50 -11.31
C TYR A 114 -5.60 -9.54 -11.92
N ILE A 115 -4.99 -8.36 -11.98
CA ILE A 115 -3.58 -8.25 -12.31
C ILE A 115 -2.83 -8.58 -11.02
N LEU A 116 -2.18 -9.74 -11.01
CA LEU A 116 -1.46 -10.26 -9.84
C LEU A 116 0.01 -9.82 -9.88
N ILE A 117 0.48 -9.29 -8.76
CA ILE A 117 1.88 -8.98 -8.53
C ILE A 117 2.60 -10.28 -8.16
N PRO A 118 3.73 -10.63 -8.82
CA PRO A 118 4.51 -11.80 -8.46
C PRO A 118 4.94 -11.78 -7.00
N TYR A 119 5.00 -12.94 -6.36
CA TYR A 119 5.58 -13.06 -5.02
C TYR A 119 7.11 -13.16 -5.11
N SER A 120 7.80 -12.59 -4.13
CA SER A 120 9.24 -12.76 -3.98
C SER A 120 9.53 -14.13 -3.37
N SER A 121 10.57 -14.80 -3.87
CA SER A 121 11.14 -15.98 -3.21
C SER A 121 11.77 -15.58 -1.88
N CYS A 122 11.59 -16.40 -0.85
CA CYS A 122 12.45 -16.34 0.32
C CYS A 122 13.85 -16.84 -0.07
N GLU A 123 14.90 -16.12 0.31
CA GLU A 123 16.24 -16.70 0.46
C GLU A 123 16.30 -17.60 1.70
#